data_AF-A0A1Q2CBF7-F1
#
_entry.id   AF-A0A1Q2CBF7-F1
#
_cell.length_a   1.000
_cell.length_b   1.000
_cell.length_c   1.000
_cell.angle_alpha   90.00
_cell.angle_beta   90.00
_cell.angle_gamma   90.00
#
_symmetry.space_group_name_H-M   'P 1'
#
loop_
_entity.id
_entity.type
_entity.pdbx_description
1 polymer ?
#
loop_
_entity_poly.entity_id
_entity_poly.type
_entity_poly.pdbx_seq_one_letter_code
_entity_poly.pdbx_strand_id
1 'polypeptide(L)' 'MWRGPVWVNTNWLVAQGLRRQGLIDKAERLERATLELVAAQGPNEYFRPDTGVKPRGPRRCSDGPPR' A
#
# COMPACT_ATOMS: atom_id res chain seq x y z
N MET A 1 -9.62 6.49 -3.75
CA MET A 1 -10.46 5.33 -4.09
C MET A 1 -10.24 4.27 -3.01
N TRP A 2 -11.27 3.87 -2.24
CA TRP A 2 -11.16 2.95 -1.09
C TRP A 2 -11.39 1.46 -1.41
N ARG A 3 -11.53 1.11 -2.70
CA ARG A 3 -11.92 -0.24 -3.17
C ARG A 3 -10.76 -1.04 -3.76
N GLY A 4 -9.62 -1.10 -3.08
CA GLY A 4 -8.54 -1.97 -3.54
C GLY A 4 -7.09 -1.55 -3.33
N PRO A 5 -6.70 -0.28 -3.03
CA PRO A 5 -5.30 -0.03 -2.74
C PRO A 5 -4.87 -0.75 -1.45
N VAL A 6 -3.59 -1.09 -1.34
CA VAL A 6 -2.98 -1.47 -0.06
C VAL A 6 -2.62 -0.19 0.68
N TRP A 7 -3.14 -0.04 1.91
CA TRP A 7 -2.94 1.13 2.76
C TRP A 7 -2.01 0.74 3.90
N VAL A 8 -0.92 1.49 4.06
CA VAL A 8 0.06 1.24 5.13
C VAL A 8 -0.63 1.29 6.51
N ASN A 9 -1.52 2.27 6.71
CA ASN A 9 -2.26 2.43 7.96
C ASN A 9 -3.19 1.23 8.25
N THR A 10 -3.87 0.70 7.23
CA THR A 10 -4.73 -0.47 7.38
C THR A 10 -3.93 -1.72 7.69
N ASN A 11 -2.80 -1.94 7.01
CA ASN A 11 -1.91 -3.06 7.30
C ASN A 11 -1.37 -2.98 8.73
N TRP A 12 -1.02 -1.78 9.21
CA TRP A 12 -0.57 -1.58 10.59
C TRP A 12 -1.68 -1.93 11.60
N LEU A 13 -2.91 -1.46 11.39
CA LEU A 13 -4.03 -1.80 12.28
C LEU A 13 -4.31 -3.31 12.32
N VAL A 14 -4.23 -3.99 11.17
CA VAL A 14 -4.40 -5.45 11.08
C VAL A 14 -3.25 -6.18 11.78
N ALA A 15 -2.00 -5.77 11.60
CA ALA A 15 -0.85 -6.35 12.29
C ALA A 15 -0.99 -6.25 13.82
N GLN A 16 -1.45 -5.10 14.31
CA GLN A 16 -1.72 -4.91 15.74
C GLN A 16 -2.86 -5.80 16.25
N GLY A 17 -3.90 -6.03 15.43
CA GLY A 17 -4.96 -6.99 15.73
C GLY A 17 -4.43 -8.43 15.82
N LEU A 18 -3.60 -8.84 14.85
CA LEU A 18 -2.96 -10.15 14.81
C LEU A 18 -2.07 -10.39 16.04
N ARG A 19 -1.27 -9.38 16.45
CA ARG A 19 -0.47 -9.47 17.67
C ARG A 19 -1.30 -9.70 18.92
N ARG A 20 -2.42 -8.96 19.07
CA ARG A 20 -3.32 -9.10 20.22
C ARG A 20 -3.98 -10.48 20.29
N GLN A 21 -4.14 -11.16 19.16
CA GLN A 21 -4.69 -12.52 19.08
C GLN A 21 -3.60 -13.61 19.25
N GLY A 22 -2.35 -13.25 19.54
CA GLY A 22 -1.22 -14.19 19.65
C GLY A 22 -0.70 -14.70 18.30
N LEU A 23 -1.18 -14.16 17.17
CA LEU A 23 -0.77 -14.54 15.82
C LEU A 23 0.48 -13.75 15.39
N ILE A 24 1.57 -13.88 16.15
CA ILE A 24 2.79 -13.06 15.99
C ILE A 24 3.42 -13.23 14.61
N ASP A 25 3.60 -14.46 14.13
CA ASP A 25 4.23 -14.73 12.83
C ASP A 25 3.47 -14.07 11.66
N LYS A 26 2.13 -14.05 11.74
CA LYS A 26 1.29 -13.41 10.73
C LYS A 26 1.41 -11.89 10.78
N ALA A 27 1.48 -11.32 11.98
CA ALA A 27 1.69 -9.89 12.16
C ALA A 27 3.04 -9.46 11.57
N GLU A 28 4.12 -10.17 11.91
CA GLU A 28 5.45 -9.84 11.40
C GLU A 28 5.57 -9.98 9.89
N ARG A 29 4.96 -11.02 9.31
CA ARG A 29 4.95 -11.20 7.85
C ARG A 29 4.25 -10.04 7.15
N LEU A 30 3.13 -9.57 7.70
CA LEU A 30 2.39 -8.43 7.16
C LEU A 30 3.19 -7.13 7.26
N GLU A 31 3.88 -6.91 8.38
CA GLU A 31 4.75 -5.75 8.58
C GLU A 31 5.94 -5.76 7.62
N ARG A 32 6.66 -6.89 7.52
CA ARG A 32 7.77 -7.04 6.57
C ARG A 32 7.34 -6.76 5.14
N ALA A 33 6.26 -7.39 4.69
CA ALA A 33 5.74 -7.16 3.33
C ALA A 33 5.35 -5.70 3.10
N THR A 34 4.83 -5.01 4.11
CA THR A 34 4.50 -3.57 4.02
C THR A 34 5.75 -2.71 3.94
N LEU A 35 6.79 -3.02 4.73
CA LEU A 35 8.07 -2.31 4.71
C LEU A 35 8.81 -2.50 3.38
N GLU A 36 8.83 -3.72 2.84
CA GLU A 36 9.41 -4.02 1.52
C GLU A 36 8.71 -3.21 0.41
N LEU A 37 7.38 -3.10 0.49
CA LEU A 37 6.59 -2.32 -0.47
C LEU A 37 6.93 -0.82 -0.42
N VAL A 38 7.04 -0.25 0.79
CA VAL A 38 7.42 1.15 1.01
C VAL A 38 8.87 1.40 0.57
N ALA A 39 9.78 0.46 0.85
CA ALA A 39 11.18 0.56 0.44
C ALA A 39 11.33 0.54 -1.09
N ALA A 40 10.55 -0.27 -1.79
CA ALA A 40 10.62 -0.41 -3.25
C ALA A 40 10.03 0.79 -4.02
N GLN A 41 9.04 1.49 -3.46
CA GLN A 41 8.21 2.47 -4.19
C GLN A 41 8.24 3.88 -3.60
N GLY A 42 8.90 4.06 -2.44
CA GLY A 42 8.92 5.29 -1.67
C GLY A 42 7.70 5.44 -0.75
N PRO A 43 7.71 6.46 0.15
CA PRO A 43 6.65 6.71 1.11
C PRO A 43 5.39 7.20 0.41
N ASN A 44 4.57 6.26 -0.04
CA ASN A 44 3.26 6.54 -0.62
C ASN A 44 2.18 6.05 0.32
N GLU A 45 1.08 6.79 0.36
CA GLU A 45 -0.05 6.47 1.21
C GLU A 45 -0.76 5.18 0.75
N TYR A 46 -0.80 4.95 -0.57
CA TYR A 46 -1.53 3.85 -1.20
C TYR A 46 -0.73 3.21 -2.34
N PHE A 47 -0.79 1.89 -2.40
CA PHE A 47 -0.18 1.08 -3.45
C PHE A 47 -1.24 0.31 -4.23
N ARG A 48 -1.02 0.08 -5.53
CA ARG A 48 -1.94 -0.76 -6.29
C ARG A 48 -1.87 -2.23 -5.80
N PRO A 49 -3.01 -2.92 -5.65
CA PRO A 49 -3.04 -4.29 -5.11
C PRO A 49 -2.48 -5.35 -6.07
N ASP A 50 -2.50 -5.06 -7.37
CA ASP A 50 -2.13 -5.99 -8.44
C ASP A 50 -0.63 -6.01 -8.73
N THR A 51 0.02 -4.86 -8.54
CA THR A 51 1.40 -4.64 -8.99
C THR A 51 2.30 -4.12 -7.89
N GLY A 52 1.74 -3.68 -6.75
CA GLY A 52 2.50 -3.00 -5.69
C GLY A 52 3.04 -1.63 -6.11
N VAL A 53 2.77 -1.18 -7.35
CA VAL A 53 3.31 0.06 -7.89
C VAL A 53 2.52 1.27 -7.41
N LYS A 54 3.23 2.39 -7.18
CA LYS A 54 2.61 3.68 -6.94
C LYS A 54 1.57 3.98 -8.03
N PRO A 55 0.30 4.25 -7.69
CA PRO A 55 -0.67 4.64 -8.70
C PRO A 55 -0.22 5.93 -9.38
N ARG A 56 -0.28 5.95 -10.72
CA ARG A 56 0.06 7.12 -11.52
C ARG A 56 -0.79 8.29 -11.02
N GLY A 57 -0.14 9.41 -10.69
CA GLY A 57 -0.81 10.61 -10.20
C GLY A 57 -1.87 11.13 -11.18
N PRO A 58 -2.73 12.07 -10.76
CA PRO A 58 -3.76 12.62 -11.63
C PRO A 58 -3.13 13.15 -12.93
N ARG A 59 -3.65 12.71 -14.09
CA ARG A 59 -3.23 13.27 -15.38
C ARG A 59 -3.54 14.77 -15.39
N ARG A 60 -2.56 15.60 -15.75
CA ARG A 60 -2.86 17.02 -15.99
C ARG A 60 -3.67 17.12 -17.28
N CYS A 61 -4.54 18.12 -17.33
CA CYS A 61 -5.33 18.45 -18.52
C CYS A 61 -4.45 18.78 -19.74
N SER A 62 -3.19 19.16 -19.52
CA SER A 62 -2.18 19.42 -20.55
C SER A 62 -1.61 18.16 -21.22
N ASP A 63 -1.90 16.96 -20.71
CA ASP A 63 -1.29 15.71 -21.16
C ASP A 63 -2.09 15.03 -22.29
N GLY A 64 -3.01 15.78 -22.94
CA GLY A 64 -3.80 15.31 -24.08
C GLY A 64 -3.03 15.41 -25.40
N PRO A 65 -3.33 14.55 -26.40
CA PRO A 65 -2.73 14.68 -27.72
C PRO A 65 -3.08 16.04 -28.35
N PRO A 66 -2.16 16.68 -29.08
CA PRO A 66 -2.48 17.90 -29.82
C PRO A 66 -3.60 17.60 -30.83
N ARG A 67 -4.54 18.54 -30.97
CA ARG A 67 -5.62 18.46 -31.97
C ARG A 67 -5.08 18.56 -33.38
#